data_AF-A0A849SBD2-F1
#
_entry.id   AF-A0A849SBD2-F1
#
_cell.length_a   1.000
_cell.length_b   1.000
_cell.length_c   1.000
_cell.angle_alpha   90.00
_cell.angle_beta   90.00
_cell.angle_gamma   90.00
#
_symmetry.space_group_name_H-M   'P 1'
#
loop_
_entity.id
_entity.type
_entity.pdbx_description
1 polymer ?
#
loop_
_entity_poly.entity_id
_entity_poly.type
_entity_poly.pdbx_seq_one_letter_code
_entity_poly.pdbx_strand_id
1 'polypeptide(L)'
;MHLDEEQIQRLRHGELAASEELAALEHLAACIECRSTVDEAEREERNVDALLESVDRAAPRVDAETIVVRSAARARTRPAELARQAAGFALVVVLAGAAYAAPGSPLPAWVAAVAGWVGERTEAPAQVEPTRSHEEFQAGGITVPIERELVIEFSSIQSAGEARVTLTDGAEVSVHAPIGAANFTSGVRQLVVDNRGSSASFEVEIPRHAPWVEIRVAGRQLFLKDGPRITTAASADSSPPYRLRLTTF
;
A
#
# COMPACT_ATOMS: atom_id res chain seq x y z
N MET A 1 22.13 38.89 -12.57
CA MET A 1 22.23 37.44 -12.32
C MET A 1 21.61 37.24 -10.95
N HIS A 2 20.52 36.49 -10.88
CA HIS A 2 19.80 36.19 -9.64
C HIS A 2 20.33 34.87 -9.06
N LEU A 3 20.09 34.64 -7.78
CA LEU A 3 20.26 33.30 -7.21
C LEU A 3 19.22 32.36 -7.83
N ASP A 4 19.63 31.16 -8.18
CA ASP A 4 18.70 30.11 -8.56
C ASP A 4 18.04 29.48 -7.32
N GLU A 5 16.99 28.69 -7.55
CA GLU A 5 16.21 28.05 -6.48
C GLU A 5 17.08 27.13 -5.60
N GLU A 6 18.00 26.37 -6.20
CA GLU A 6 18.88 25.47 -5.46
C GLU A 6 19.79 26.25 -4.52
N GLN A 7 20.40 27.35 -5.00
CA GLN A 7 21.23 28.23 -4.20
C GLN A 7 20.46 28.87 -3.04
N ILE A 8 19.20 29.27 -3.27
CA ILE A 8 18.33 29.80 -2.21
C ILE A 8 18.08 28.74 -1.14
N GLN A 9 17.72 27.51 -1.53
CA GLN A 9 17.48 26.43 -0.57
C GLN A 9 18.76 26.06 0.20
N ARG A 10 19.90 25.95 -0.48
CA ARG A 10 21.18 25.63 0.16
C ARG A 10 21.66 26.74 1.09
N LEU A 11 21.44 28.01 0.74
CA LEU A 11 21.73 29.14 1.63
C LEU A 11 20.92 29.04 2.92
N ARG A 12 19.61 28.77 2.81
CA ARG A 12 18.69 28.68 3.95
C ARG A 12 19.03 27.52 4.89
N HIS A 13 19.43 26.37 4.36
CA HIS A 13 19.82 25.21 5.16
C HIS A 13 21.28 25.23 5.62
N GLY A 14 22.06 26.27 5.29
CA GLY A 14 23.47 26.37 5.68
C GLY A 14 24.37 25.37 4.95
N GLU A 15 24.01 24.99 3.72
CA GLU A 15 24.68 23.98 2.88
C GLU A 15 25.59 24.57 1.80
N LEU A 16 25.73 25.90 1.75
CA LEU A 16 26.68 26.56 0.86
C LEU A 16 28.09 26.53 1.45
N ALA A 17 29.11 26.48 0.58
CA ALA A 17 30.47 26.71 1.03
C ALA A 17 30.62 28.17 1.51
N ALA A 18 31.48 28.43 2.50
CA ALA A 18 31.60 29.75 3.13
C ALA A 18 31.84 30.92 2.14
N SER A 19 32.56 30.67 1.04
CA SER A 19 32.77 31.68 -0.01
C SER A 19 31.52 31.95 -0.86
N GLU A 20 30.71 30.92 -1.10
CA GLU A 20 29.45 31.03 -1.85
C GLU A 20 28.36 31.67 -1.00
N GLU A 21 28.29 31.31 0.27
CA GLU A 21 27.39 31.92 1.26
C GLU A 21 27.64 33.43 1.37
N LEU A 22 28.90 33.85 1.50
CA LEU A 22 29.24 35.28 1.56
C LEU A 22 28.83 36.03 0.29
N ALA A 23 29.08 35.45 -0.90
CA ALA A 23 28.67 36.05 -2.16
C ALA A 23 27.13 36.13 -2.30
N ALA A 24 26.41 35.10 -1.82
CA ALA A 24 24.95 35.09 -1.83
C ALA A 24 24.37 36.14 -0.87
N LEU A 25 24.94 36.28 0.34
CA LEU A 25 24.54 37.32 1.30
C LEU A 25 24.81 38.74 0.77
N GLU A 26 25.95 38.97 0.13
CA GLU A 26 26.24 40.24 -0.54
C GLU A 26 25.24 40.53 -1.67
N HIS A 27 24.87 39.51 -2.45
CA HIS A 27 23.85 39.63 -3.48
C HIS A 27 22.47 39.96 -2.88
N LEU A 28 22.06 39.27 -1.82
CA LEU A 28 20.80 39.54 -1.12
C LEU A 28 20.76 40.95 -0.53
N ALA A 29 21.89 41.51 -0.09
CA ALA A 29 21.93 42.91 0.35
C ALA A 29 21.62 43.89 -0.81
N ALA A 30 22.03 43.56 -2.03
CA ALA A 30 21.86 44.42 -3.21
C ALA A 30 20.56 44.17 -4.01
N CYS A 31 19.98 42.96 -3.99
CA CYS A 31 18.88 42.56 -4.86
C CYS A 31 17.55 42.39 -4.11
N ILE A 32 16.57 43.27 -4.35
CA ILE A 32 15.24 43.18 -3.73
C ILE A 32 14.44 41.95 -4.17
N GLU A 33 14.61 41.51 -5.42
CA GLU A 33 13.87 40.38 -5.97
C GLU A 33 14.30 39.08 -5.28
N CYS A 34 15.61 38.81 -5.20
CA CYS A 34 16.10 37.63 -4.50
C CYS A 34 15.73 37.63 -3.01
N ARG A 35 15.71 38.80 -2.34
CA ARG A 35 15.19 38.89 -0.96
C ARG A 35 13.71 38.48 -0.87
N SER A 36 12.88 38.97 -1.78
CA SER A 36 11.46 38.59 -1.82
C SER A 36 11.27 37.09 -2.02
N THR A 37 12.10 36.47 -2.86
CA THR A 37 12.07 35.02 -3.08
C THR A 37 12.49 34.24 -1.82
N VAL A 38 13.54 34.67 -1.12
CA VAL A 38 13.95 34.06 0.15
C VAL A 38 12.85 34.21 1.22
N ASP A 39 12.26 35.41 1.35
CA ASP A 39 11.17 35.67 2.28
C ASP A 39 9.91 34.83 1.98
N GLU A 40 9.66 34.51 0.71
CA GLU A 40 8.59 33.61 0.29
C GLU A 40 8.89 32.16 0.67
N ALA A 41 10.09 31.65 0.35
CA ALA A 41 10.53 30.32 0.74
C ALA A 41 10.49 30.11 2.26
N GLU A 42 10.87 31.13 3.06
CA GLU A 42 10.77 31.10 4.53
C GLU A 42 9.33 31.06 5.04
N ARG A 43 8.39 31.71 4.34
CA ARG A 43 6.96 31.62 4.70
C ARG A 43 6.40 30.25 4.38
N GLU A 44 6.80 29.66 3.26
CA GLU A 44 6.38 28.31 2.88
C GLU A 44 6.88 27.24 3.86
N GLU A 45 8.15 27.28 4.25
CA GLU A 45 8.70 26.35 5.25
C GLU A 45 7.97 26.47 6.60
N ARG A 46 7.78 27.69 7.12
CA ARG A 46 7.02 27.91 8.36
C ARG A 46 5.58 27.37 8.27
N ASN A 47 4.95 27.42 7.09
CA ASN A 47 3.62 26.85 6.89
C ASN A 47 3.66 25.32 6.93
N VAL A 48 4.67 24.69 6.33
CA VAL A 48 4.87 23.23 6.38
C VAL A 48 5.11 22.78 7.82
N ASP A 49 5.98 23.46 8.55
CA ASP A 49 6.26 23.14 9.96
C ASP A 49 5.01 23.25 10.82
N ALA A 50 4.23 24.33 10.68
CA ALA A 50 2.97 24.50 11.39
C ALA A 50 1.95 23.39 11.07
N LEU A 51 1.91 22.91 9.82
CA LEU A 51 1.07 21.79 9.44
C LEU A 51 1.55 20.48 10.08
N LEU A 52 2.85 20.22 10.09
CA LEU A 52 3.43 19.04 10.73
C LEU A 52 3.20 19.04 12.24
N GLU A 53 3.41 20.16 12.91
CA GLU A 53 3.08 20.33 14.33
C GLU A 53 1.59 20.06 14.63
N SER A 54 0.70 20.42 13.70
CA SER A 54 -0.73 20.16 13.85
C SER A 54 -1.10 18.67 13.80
N VAL A 55 -0.25 17.87 13.13
CA VAL A 55 -0.36 16.41 12.99
C VAL A 55 0.32 15.69 14.14
N ASP A 56 1.44 16.23 14.65
CA ASP A 56 2.22 15.68 15.76
C ASP A 56 1.56 15.92 17.13
N ARG A 57 0.27 15.56 17.23
CA ARG A 57 -0.41 15.51 18.52
C ARG A 57 0.00 14.25 19.23
N ALA A 58 0.40 14.41 20.49
CA ALA A 58 0.63 13.29 21.39
C ALA A 58 -0.51 12.26 21.28
N ALA A 59 -0.15 11.02 20.93
CA ALA A 59 -1.11 9.95 20.82
C ALA A 59 -1.93 9.87 22.12
N PRO A 60 -3.28 9.80 22.04
CA PRO A 60 -4.10 9.72 23.23
C PRO A 60 -3.67 8.51 24.05
N ARG A 61 -3.40 8.72 25.35
CA ARG A 61 -3.07 7.63 26.26
C ARG A 61 -4.31 6.75 26.39
N VAL A 62 -4.32 5.62 25.70
CA VAL A 62 -5.38 4.62 25.82
C VAL A 62 -5.01 3.69 26.96
N ASP A 63 -5.78 3.75 28.04
CA ASP A 63 -5.66 2.79 29.14
C ASP A 63 -6.14 1.41 28.67
N ALA A 64 -5.33 0.38 28.92
CA ALA A 64 -5.66 -1.00 28.63
C ALA A 64 -7.00 -1.41 29.28
N GLU A 65 -7.32 -0.87 30.46
CA GLU A 65 -8.59 -1.14 31.14
C GLU A 65 -9.79 -0.62 30.31
N THR A 66 -9.65 0.53 29.65
CA THR A 66 -10.70 1.09 28.79
C THR A 66 -10.94 0.23 27.54
N ILE A 67 -9.89 -0.43 27.02
CA ILE A 67 -10.00 -1.37 25.90
C ILE A 67 -10.73 -2.65 26.33
N VAL A 68 -10.40 -3.18 27.52
CA VAL A 68 -11.04 -4.39 28.06
C VAL A 68 -12.52 -4.15 28.35
N VAL A 69 -12.87 -3.02 28.98
CA VAL A 69 -14.27 -2.68 29.26
C VAL A 69 -15.07 -2.48 27.96
N ARG A 70 -14.49 -1.78 26.96
CA ARG A 70 -15.16 -1.55 25.68
C ARG A 70 -15.31 -2.85 24.86
N SER A 71 -14.35 -3.76 24.91
CA SER A 71 -14.44 -5.06 24.21
C SER A 71 -15.46 -5.99 24.88
N ALA A 72 -15.52 -6.00 26.22
CA ALA A 72 -16.52 -6.75 26.98
C ALA A 72 -17.95 -6.23 26.75
N ALA A 73 -18.14 -4.92 26.62
CA ALA A 73 -19.44 -4.33 26.31
C ALA A 73 -19.95 -4.71 24.92
N ARG A 74 -19.08 -4.70 23.89
CA ARG A 74 -19.42 -5.11 22.51
C ARG A 74 -19.71 -6.61 22.37
N ALA A 75 -19.05 -7.45 23.17
CA ALA A 75 -19.30 -8.90 23.13
C ALA A 75 -20.75 -9.26 23.52
N ARG A 76 -21.40 -8.44 24.36
CA ARG A 76 -22.75 -8.71 24.86
C ARG A 76 -23.87 -8.29 23.90
N THR A 77 -23.62 -7.37 22.96
CA THR A 77 -24.65 -6.85 22.02
C THR A 77 -24.59 -7.47 20.62
N ARG A 78 -23.50 -8.19 20.30
CA ARG A 78 -23.24 -8.78 18.97
C ARG A 78 -24.32 -9.69 18.38
N PRO A 79 -25.01 -10.59 19.13
CA PRO A 79 -25.91 -11.53 18.48
C PRO A 79 -27.17 -10.87 17.92
N ALA A 80 -27.65 -9.79 18.54
CA ALA A 80 -28.87 -9.09 18.11
C ALA A 80 -28.63 -8.13 16.92
N GLU A 81 -27.46 -7.49 16.84
CA GLU A 81 -27.12 -6.59 15.71
C GLU A 81 -26.77 -7.35 14.43
N LEU A 82 -26.05 -8.47 14.53
CA LEU A 82 -25.73 -9.31 13.36
C LEU A 82 -27.01 -9.89 12.73
N ALA A 83 -27.99 -10.28 13.53
CA ALA A 83 -29.29 -10.75 13.03
C ALA A 83 -30.07 -9.65 12.30
N ARG A 84 -30.01 -8.40 12.80
CA ARG A 84 -30.64 -7.24 12.13
C ARG A 84 -29.92 -6.84 10.84
N GLN A 85 -28.59 -6.90 10.80
CA GLN A 85 -27.82 -6.59 9.59
C GLN A 85 -28.04 -7.64 8.49
N ALA A 86 -28.13 -8.92 8.85
CA ALA A 86 -28.45 -9.99 7.90
C ALA A 86 -29.84 -9.82 7.26
N ALA A 87 -30.84 -9.39 8.05
CA ALA A 87 -32.18 -9.10 7.53
C ALA A 87 -32.20 -7.89 6.56
N GLY A 88 -31.37 -6.87 6.82
CA GLY A 88 -31.25 -5.70 5.93
C GLY A 88 -30.63 -6.04 4.57
N PHE A 89 -29.56 -6.84 4.54
CA PHE A 89 -28.93 -7.28 3.28
C PHE A 89 -29.87 -8.15 2.43
N ALA A 90 -30.63 -9.04 3.05
CA ALA A 90 -31.61 -9.86 2.34
C ALA A 90 -32.69 -9.00 1.65
N LEU A 91 -33.14 -7.91 2.28
CA LEU A 91 -34.13 -7.00 1.70
C LEU A 91 -33.60 -6.26 0.46
N VAL A 92 -32.34 -5.80 0.50
CA VAL A 92 -31.71 -5.08 -0.63
C VAL A 92 -31.48 -6.02 -1.82
N VAL A 93 -31.06 -7.26 -1.60
CA VAL A 93 -30.86 -8.24 -2.68
C VAL A 93 -32.19 -8.61 -3.34
N VAL A 94 -33.27 -8.75 -2.57
CA VAL A 94 -34.62 -9.02 -3.11
C VAL A 94 -35.14 -7.84 -3.93
N LEU A 95 -34.91 -6.60 -3.50
CA LEU A 95 -35.28 -5.39 -4.25
C LEU A 95 -34.45 -5.22 -5.53
N ALA A 96 -33.16 -5.52 -5.50
CA ALA A 96 -32.29 -5.46 -6.68
C ALA A 96 -32.62 -6.55 -7.72
N GLY A 97 -33.03 -7.74 -7.27
CA GLY A 97 -33.47 -8.82 -8.16
C GLY A 97 -34.74 -8.49 -8.95
N ALA A 98 -35.67 -7.72 -8.37
CA ALA A 98 -36.91 -7.32 -9.05
C ALA A 98 -36.67 -6.27 -10.16
N ALA A 99 -35.62 -5.46 -10.07
CA ALA A 99 -35.29 -4.44 -11.07
C ALA A 99 -34.58 -5.00 -12.32
N TYR A 100 -34.01 -6.22 -12.26
CA TYR A 100 -33.28 -6.83 -13.37
C TYR A 100 -34.20 -7.38 -14.49
N ALA A 101 -35.49 -7.59 -14.21
CA ALA A 101 -36.45 -8.13 -15.17
C ALA A 101 -37.33 -7.08 -15.85
N ALA A 102 -37.13 -5.78 -15.58
CA ALA A 102 -37.92 -4.70 -16.18
C ALA A 102 -37.39 -4.37 -17.60
N PRO A 103 -38.21 -4.49 -18.66
CA PRO A 103 -37.81 -4.09 -20.01
C PRO A 103 -37.63 -2.57 -20.07
N GLY A 104 -36.41 -2.11 -20.38
CA GLY A 104 -36.05 -0.69 -20.50
C GLY A 104 -34.91 -0.20 -19.59
N SER A 105 -34.23 -1.08 -18.85
CA SER A 105 -33.08 -0.70 -18.02
C SER A 105 -31.86 -0.27 -18.85
N PRO A 106 -31.20 0.87 -18.54
CA PRO A 106 -30.01 1.35 -19.26
C PRO A 106 -28.69 0.64 -18.86
N LEU A 107 -28.74 -0.31 -17.94
CA LEU A 107 -27.56 -1.04 -17.46
C LEU A 107 -26.79 -1.84 -18.55
N PRO A 108 -27.44 -2.51 -19.51
CA PRO A 108 -26.72 -3.22 -20.58
C PRO A 108 -25.90 -2.28 -21.45
N ALA A 109 -26.40 -1.05 -21.67
CA ALA A 109 -25.71 -0.04 -22.46
C ALA A 109 -24.48 0.51 -21.72
N TRP A 110 -24.57 0.66 -20.39
CA TRP A 110 -23.42 1.06 -19.57
C TRP A 110 -22.34 -0.03 -19.53
N VAL A 111 -22.72 -1.31 -19.39
CA VAL A 111 -21.78 -2.45 -19.46
C VAL A 111 -21.15 -2.58 -20.86
N ALA A 112 -21.92 -2.35 -21.92
CA ALA A 112 -21.40 -2.36 -23.28
C ALA A 112 -20.46 -1.17 -23.56
N ALA A 113 -20.72 0.02 -22.98
CA ALA A 113 -19.85 1.18 -23.11
C ALA A 113 -18.49 0.98 -22.41
N VAL A 114 -18.48 0.29 -21.25
CA VAL A 114 -17.24 -0.10 -20.57
C VAL A 114 -16.47 -1.17 -21.35
N ALA A 115 -17.16 -2.12 -21.99
CA ALA A 115 -16.53 -3.14 -22.82
C ALA A 115 -15.94 -2.58 -24.14
N GLY A 116 -16.61 -1.58 -24.75
CA GLY A 116 -16.15 -0.95 -25.99
C GLY A 116 -14.87 -0.14 -25.83
N TRP A 117 -14.68 0.51 -24.68
CA TRP A 117 -13.49 1.31 -24.39
C TRP A 117 -12.20 0.47 -24.28
N VAL A 118 -12.32 -0.85 -24.09
CA VAL A 118 -11.21 -1.82 -24.02
C VAL A 118 -10.83 -2.35 -25.42
N GLY A 119 -11.71 -2.24 -26.42
CA GLY A 119 -11.53 -2.89 -27.73
C GLY A 119 -10.80 -2.09 -28.81
N GLU A 120 -10.59 -0.78 -28.65
CA GLU A 120 -10.23 0.12 -29.77
C GLU A 120 -8.73 0.44 -29.96
N ARG A 121 -7.81 -0.30 -29.33
CA ARG A 121 -6.36 -0.17 -29.65
C ARG A 121 -5.79 -1.47 -30.20
N THR A 122 -6.06 -1.74 -31.47
CA THR A 122 -5.29 -2.71 -32.26
C THR A 122 -5.25 -2.28 -33.72
N GLU A 123 -4.15 -1.65 -34.14
CA GLU A 123 -3.67 -1.67 -35.53
C GLU A 123 -2.12 -1.62 -35.53
N ALA A 124 -1.48 -2.50 -36.32
CA ALA A 124 -0.10 -3.00 -36.23
C ALA A 124 0.86 -2.36 -37.30
N PRO A 125 2.12 -2.81 -37.59
CA PRO A 125 3.02 -3.81 -36.96
C PRO A 125 4.55 -3.44 -36.88
N ALA A 126 5.34 -4.19 -36.08
CA ALA A 126 6.68 -4.72 -36.44
C ALA A 126 7.24 -5.64 -35.32
N GLN A 127 7.83 -6.77 -35.72
CA GLN A 127 8.24 -7.92 -34.88
C GLN A 127 9.59 -7.70 -34.16
N VAL A 128 9.65 -7.95 -32.83
CA VAL A 128 10.83 -8.46 -32.09
C VAL A 128 10.36 -9.28 -30.86
N GLU A 129 11.02 -10.42 -30.65
CA GLU A 129 11.03 -11.48 -29.60
C GLU A 129 10.14 -11.44 -28.32
N PRO A 130 9.71 -12.63 -27.81
CA PRO A 130 8.71 -12.74 -26.74
C PRO A 130 9.31 -12.53 -25.35
N THR A 131 9.20 -11.31 -24.82
CA THR A 131 9.24 -11.09 -23.37
C THR A 131 7.82 -11.18 -22.84
N ARG A 132 7.59 -12.07 -21.86
CA ARG A 132 6.31 -12.22 -21.16
C ARG A 132 5.98 -10.89 -20.46
N SER A 133 5.07 -10.11 -21.03
CA SER A 133 4.43 -9.00 -20.33
C SER A 133 3.56 -9.59 -19.22
N HIS A 134 3.96 -9.36 -17.98
CA HIS A 134 3.04 -9.42 -16.84
C HIS A 134 1.88 -8.45 -17.15
N GLU A 135 0.65 -8.91 -16.96
CA GLU A 135 -0.51 -8.02 -16.92
C GLU A 135 -0.26 -6.99 -15.82
N GLU A 136 0.12 -5.79 -16.23
CA GLU A 136 0.30 -4.63 -15.36
C GLU A 136 -1.10 -4.13 -14.97
N PHE A 137 -1.79 -4.89 -14.13
CA PHE A 137 -2.82 -4.34 -13.27
C PHE A 137 -2.17 -3.17 -12.52
N GLN A 138 -2.87 -2.03 -12.39
CA GLN A 138 -2.41 -0.94 -11.55
C GLN A 138 -2.27 -1.47 -10.11
N ALA A 139 -1.08 -1.95 -9.79
CA ALA A 139 -0.74 -2.63 -8.57
C ALA A 139 -0.02 -1.64 -7.68
N GLY A 140 -0.59 -1.39 -6.49
CA GLY A 140 0.16 -0.77 -5.41
C GLY A 140 1.10 -1.81 -4.83
N GLY A 141 2.35 -1.43 -4.57
CA GLY A 141 3.30 -2.34 -3.98
C GLY A 141 4.29 -1.63 -3.06
N ILE A 142 4.97 -2.44 -2.26
CA ILE A 142 6.07 -2.00 -1.42
C ILE A 142 7.25 -2.94 -1.62
N THR A 143 8.44 -2.35 -1.67
CA THR A 143 9.70 -3.06 -1.75
C THR A 143 10.51 -2.77 -0.50
N VAL A 144 11.07 -3.82 0.10
CA VAL A 144 11.79 -3.75 1.38
C VAL A 144 13.11 -4.51 1.26
N PRO A 145 14.25 -3.89 1.63
CA PRO A 145 15.53 -4.61 1.67
C PRO A 145 15.53 -5.65 2.79
N ILE A 146 16.20 -6.78 2.57
CA ILE A 146 16.40 -7.80 3.62
C ILE A 146 17.86 -7.83 4.05
N GLU A 147 18.11 -7.57 5.32
CA GLU A 147 19.46 -7.74 5.90
C GLU A 147 19.68 -9.13 6.50
N ARG A 148 18.76 -9.59 7.36
CA ARG A 148 18.90 -10.86 8.10
C ARG A 148 17.60 -11.63 8.23
N GLU A 149 16.52 -10.93 8.52
CA GLU A 149 15.22 -11.56 8.63
C GLU A 149 14.12 -10.55 8.29
N LEU A 150 13.02 -11.06 7.74
CA LEU A 150 11.83 -10.27 7.48
C LEU A 150 10.57 -11.09 7.79
N VAL A 151 9.67 -10.53 8.58
CA VAL A 151 8.32 -11.06 8.79
C VAL A 151 7.33 -10.26 7.96
N ILE A 152 6.63 -10.90 7.03
CA ILE A 152 5.51 -10.31 6.30
C ILE A 152 4.23 -10.72 7.00
N GLU A 153 3.50 -9.77 7.58
CA GLU A 153 2.29 -10.02 8.36
C GLU A 153 1.05 -9.48 7.66
N PHE A 154 0.19 -10.38 7.19
CA PHE A 154 -1.17 -10.05 6.81
C PHE A 154 -2.02 -9.92 8.06
N SER A 155 -2.52 -8.71 8.33
CA SER A 155 -3.19 -8.37 9.59
C SER A 155 -4.53 -9.10 9.79
N SER A 156 -5.15 -9.62 8.72
CA SER A 156 -6.46 -10.25 8.80
C SER A 156 -6.63 -11.42 7.83
N ILE A 157 -7.46 -12.37 8.26
CA ILE A 157 -7.99 -13.43 7.41
C ILE A 157 -9.02 -12.80 6.47
N GLN A 158 -9.00 -13.22 5.20
CA GLN A 158 -9.90 -12.75 4.16
C GLN A 158 -11.02 -13.74 3.90
N SER A 159 -12.09 -13.28 3.25
CA SER A 159 -13.17 -14.14 2.75
C SER A 159 -12.77 -14.89 1.48
N ALA A 160 -11.87 -14.32 0.68
CA ALA A 160 -11.28 -14.89 -0.52
C ALA A 160 -9.91 -14.25 -0.78
N GLY A 161 -9.17 -14.77 -1.76
CA GLY A 161 -7.82 -14.28 -2.11
C GLY A 161 -6.70 -15.23 -1.69
N GLU A 162 -5.56 -15.10 -2.35
CA GLU A 162 -4.34 -15.85 -2.04
C GLU A 162 -3.12 -14.93 -2.12
N ALA A 163 -2.08 -15.26 -1.35
CA ALA A 163 -0.74 -14.71 -1.56
C ALA A 163 0.07 -15.68 -2.40
N ARG A 164 0.50 -15.24 -3.59
CA ARG A 164 1.35 -15.99 -4.51
C ARG A 164 2.80 -15.61 -4.26
N VAL A 165 3.57 -16.55 -3.74
CA VAL A 165 4.98 -16.34 -3.39
C VAL A 165 5.88 -16.90 -4.49
N THR A 166 6.69 -16.04 -5.09
CA THR A 166 7.73 -16.39 -6.07
C THR A 166 9.12 -16.16 -5.46
N LEU A 167 10.07 -17.00 -5.84
CA LEU A 167 11.47 -16.76 -5.50
C LEU A 167 12.19 -16.14 -6.71
N THR A 168 12.85 -15.01 -6.49
CA THR A 168 13.52 -14.23 -7.54
C THR A 168 15.01 -14.07 -7.23
N ASP A 169 15.77 -13.58 -8.21
CA ASP A 169 17.20 -13.30 -8.03
C ASP A 169 17.47 -11.83 -7.66
N GLY A 170 16.41 -11.03 -7.45
CA GLY A 170 16.50 -9.65 -6.97
C GLY A 170 16.99 -9.56 -5.52
N ALA A 171 17.40 -8.38 -5.08
CA ALA A 171 17.98 -8.14 -3.75
C ALA A 171 16.95 -7.80 -2.65
N GLU A 172 15.70 -7.52 -3.04
CA GLU A 172 14.67 -6.98 -2.17
C GLU A 172 13.42 -7.86 -2.18
N VAL A 173 12.64 -7.82 -1.10
CA VAL A 173 11.30 -8.40 -1.09
C VAL A 173 10.33 -7.37 -1.61
N SER A 174 9.48 -7.78 -2.56
CA SER A 174 8.35 -6.97 -3.02
C SER A 174 7.04 -7.64 -2.65
N VAL A 175 6.06 -6.82 -2.28
CA VAL A 175 4.67 -7.23 -2.11
C VAL A 175 3.80 -6.32 -2.96
N HIS A 176 3.04 -6.92 -3.88
CA HIS A 176 2.13 -6.23 -4.78
C HIS A 176 0.68 -6.63 -4.50
N ALA A 177 -0.22 -5.65 -4.62
CA ALA A 177 -1.66 -5.83 -4.49
C ALA A 177 -2.39 -4.83 -5.41
N PRO A 178 -3.66 -5.09 -5.78
CA PRO A 178 -4.48 -4.06 -6.42
C PRO A 178 -4.53 -2.78 -5.58
N ILE A 179 -4.58 -1.61 -6.23
CA ILE A 179 -4.70 -0.32 -5.52
C ILE A 179 -5.90 -0.34 -4.56
N GLY A 180 -5.68 0.07 -3.31
CA GLY A 180 -6.71 0.10 -2.26
C GLY A 180 -7.00 -1.26 -1.60
N ALA A 181 -6.35 -2.36 -2.03
CA ALA A 181 -6.55 -3.67 -1.44
C ALA A 181 -5.88 -3.84 -0.06
N ALA A 182 -4.86 -3.05 0.24
CA ALA A 182 -4.18 -3.05 1.53
C ALA A 182 -3.43 -1.74 1.77
N ASN A 183 -3.14 -1.45 3.04
CA ASN A 183 -2.13 -0.47 3.43
C ASN A 183 -0.85 -1.21 3.85
N PHE A 184 0.30 -0.65 3.53
CA PHE A 184 1.61 -1.22 3.84
C PHE A 184 2.33 -0.40 4.90
N THR A 185 2.96 -1.06 5.86
CA THR A 185 3.82 -0.41 6.85
C THR A 185 5.10 -1.21 7.00
N SER A 186 6.23 -0.60 6.65
CA SER A 186 7.56 -1.20 6.82
C SER A 186 8.16 -0.81 8.17
N GLY A 187 8.79 -1.79 8.82
CA GLY A 187 9.65 -1.63 9.98
C GLY A 187 10.97 -2.38 9.76
N VAL A 188 11.85 -2.36 10.77
CA VAL A 188 13.23 -2.87 10.64
C VAL A 188 13.30 -4.37 10.26
N ARG A 189 12.35 -5.19 10.73
CA ARG A 189 12.31 -6.65 10.52
C ARG A 189 10.92 -7.15 10.14
N GLN A 190 10.02 -6.23 9.82
CA GLN A 190 8.61 -6.53 9.66
C GLN A 190 8.01 -5.69 8.53
N LEU A 191 7.19 -6.32 7.71
CA LEU A 191 6.30 -5.67 6.77
C LEU A 191 4.87 -6.03 7.16
N VAL A 192 4.10 -5.05 7.61
CA VAL A 192 2.68 -5.23 7.92
C VAL A 192 1.85 -4.89 6.70
N VAL A 193 1.01 -5.83 6.28
CA VAL A 193 0.00 -5.69 5.23
C VAL A 193 -1.37 -5.64 5.91
N ASP A 194 -1.93 -4.43 6.06
CA ASP A 194 -3.29 -4.26 6.59
C ASP A 194 -4.31 -4.50 5.47
N ASN A 195 -4.74 -5.76 5.36
CA ASN A 195 -5.67 -6.27 4.35
C ASN A 195 -7.11 -6.43 4.90
N ARG A 196 -7.47 -5.70 5.96
CA ARG A 196 -8.80 -5.79 6.58
C ARG A 196 -9.92 -5.48 5.58
N GLY A 197 -10.88 -6.41 5.47
CA GLY A 197 -12.03 -6.27 4.58
C GLY A 197 -11.72 -6.49 3.10
N SER A 198 -10.47 -6.81 2.74
CA SER A 198 -10.07 -7.12 1.38
C SER A 198 -10.31 -8.59 1.03
N SER A 199 -10.57 -8.86 -0.24
CA SER A 199 -10.63 -10.20 -0.84
C SER A 199 -9.68 -10.35 -2.03
N ALA A 200 -8.72 -9.43 -2.16
CA ALA A 200 -7.76 -9.40 -3.26
C ALA A 200 -6.68 -10.46 -3.08
N SER A 201 -6.06 -10.85 -4.20
CA SER A 201 -4.84 -11.64 -4.20
C SER A 201 -3.61 -10.74 -4.17
N PHE A 202 -2.53 -11.28 -3.63
CA PHE A 202 -1.25 -10.58 -3.45
C PHE A 202 -0.15 -11.35 -4.16
N GLU A 203 0.81 -10.64 -4.72
CA GLU A 203 2.04 -11.22 -5.23
C GLU A 203 3.19 -10.87 -4.28
N VAL A 204 3.98 -11.86 -3.90
CA VAL A 204 5.09 -11.71 -2.96
C VAL A 204 6.33 -12.28 -3.62
N GLU A 205 7.30 -11.43 -3.91
CA GLU A 205 8.58 -11.87 -4.45
C GLU A 205 9.62 -11.89 -3.36
N ILE A 206 10.31 -13.02 -3.21
CA ILE A 206 11.34 -13.21 -2.18
C ILE A 206 12.68 -13.55 -2.84
N PRO A 207 13.76 -12.83 -2.55
CA PRO A 207 15.09 -13.19 -3.00
C PRO A 207 15.46 -14.63 -2.64
N ARG A 208 15.98 -15.41 -3.59
CA ARG A 208 16.47 -16.77 -3.33
C ARG A 208 17.59 -16.77 -2.28
N HIS A 209 18.40 -15.73 -2.27
CA HIS A 209 19.51 -15.55 -1.32
C HIS A 209 19.06 -14.95 0.02
N ALA A 210 17.77 -14.63 0.21
CA ALA A 210 17.27 -14.16 1.49
C ALA A 210 17.53 -15.22 2.58
N PRO A 211 18.20 -14.85 3.69
CA PRO A 211 18.55 -15.80 4.75
C PRO A 211 17.33 -16.28 5.50
N TRP A 212 16.37 -15.41 5.80
CA TRP A 212 15.17 -15.77 6.55
C TRP A 212 13.98 -14.89 6.16
N VAL A 213 12.86 -15.49 5.76
CA VAL A 213 11.60 -14.79 5.50
C VAL A 213 10.42 -15.61 6.00
N GLU A 214 9.56 -15.00 6.80
CA GLU A 214 8.34 -15.62 7.31
C GLU A 214 7.11 -14.86 6.82
N ILE A 215 6.08 -15.57 6.38
CA ILE A 215 4.77 -14.98 6.06
C ILE A 215 3.74 -15.48 7.07
N ARG A 216 3.10 -14.54 7.75
CA ARG A 216 2.04 -14.77 8.74
C ARG A 216 0.71 -14.20 8.26
N VAL A 217 -0.39 -14.86 8.64
CA VAL A 217 -1.75 -14.36 8.46
C VAL A 217 -2.46 -14.39 9.80
N ALA A 218 -2.89 -13.23 10.29
CA ALA A 218 -3.49 -13.07 11.62
C ALA A 218 -2.67 -13.78 12.72
N GLY A 219 -1.34 -13.60 12.69
CA GLY A 219 -0.39 -14.20 13.64
C GLY A 219 -0.03 -15.67 13.40
N ARG A 220 -0.64 -16.37 12.43
CA ARG A 220 -0.32 -17.77 12.10
C ARG A 220 0.68 -17.85 10.96
N GLN A 221 1.78 -18.58 11.16
CA GLN A 221 2.78 -18.86 10.13
C GLN A 221 2.21 -19.75 9.02
N LEU A 222 2.31 -19.29 7.77
CA LEU A 222 1.92 -20.06 6.58
C LEU A 222 3.11 -20.43 5.70
N PHE A 223 4.15 -19.63 5.72
CA PHE A 223 5.36 -19.83 4.93
C PHE A 223 6.56 -19.41 5.73
N LEU A 224 7.62 -20.21 5.65
CA LEU A 224 8.92 -19.91 6.22
C LEU A 224 9.99 -20.34 5.22
N LYS A 225 10.82 -19.40 4.83
CA LYS A 225 12.08 -19.63 4.15
C LYS A 225 13.21 -19.43 5.14
N ASP A 226 14.01 -20.48 5.34
CA ASP A 226 15.19 -20.49 6.20
C ASP A 226 16.38 -21.01 5.37
N GLY A 227 17.19 -20.08 4.88
CA GLY A 227 18.20 -20.31 3.86
C GLY A 227 17.59 -21.00 2.63
N PRO A 228 18.10 -22.15 2.19
CA PRO A 228 17.53 -22.89 1.05
C PRO A 228 16.27 -23.69 1.41
N ARG A 229 15.91 -23.81 2.69
CA ARG A 229 14.78 -24.64 3.14
C ARG A 229 13.49 -23.82 3.13
N ILE A 230 12.41 -24.44 2.69
CA ILE A 230 11.09 -23.83 2.64
C ILE A 230 10.12 -24.75 3.36
N THR A 231 9.43 -24.21 4.35
CA THR A 231 8.34 -24.85 5.07
C THR A 231 7.07 -24.08 4.74
N THR A 232 6.05 -24.76 4.26
CA THR A 232 4.78 -24.14 3.91
C THR A 232 3.61 -24.96 4.43
N ALA A 233 2.58 -24.28 4.90
CA ALA A 233 1.30 -24.88 5.22
C ALA A 233 0.41 -25.06 3.96
N ALA A 234 0.88 -24.60 2.78
CA ALA A 234 0.25 -24.87 1.50
C ALA A 234 0.39 -26.36 1.11
N SER A 235 -0.46 -26.82 0.18
CA SER A 235 -0.49 -28.22 -0.27
C SER A 235 0.89 -28.72 -0.69
N ALA A 236 1.25 -29.95 -0.29
CA ALA A 236 2.59 -30.54 -0.36
C ALA A 236 3.20 -30.67 -1.78
N ASP A 237 2.41 -30.40 -2.83
CA ASP A 237 2.83 -30.52 -4.24
C ASP A 237 3.20 -29.18 -4.91
N SER A 238 3.24 -28.06 -4.18
CA SER A 238 3.54 -26.77 -4.81
C SER A 238 5.04 -26.61 -5.09
N SER A 239 5.44 -26.88 -6.33
CA SER A 239 6.59 -26.20 -6.94
C SER A 239 6.31 -24.69 -6.97
N PRO A 240 7.35 -23.81 -6.86
CA PRO A 240 7.15 -22.38 -6.98
C PRO A 240 6.39 -22.06 -8.29
N PRO A 241 5.40 -21.15 -8.25
CA PRO A 241 5.02 -20.28 -7.14
C PRO A 241 4.22 -20.97 -6.02
N TYR A 242 4.53 -20.64 -4.77
CA TYR A 242 3.78 -21.12 -3.60
C TYR A 242 2.50 -20.31 -3.44
N ARG A 243 1.36 -20.98 -3.24
CA ARG A 243 0.06 -20.31 -3.06
C ARG A 243 -0.40 -20.46 -1.62
N LEU A 244 -0.44 -19.34 -0.90
CA LEU A 244 -0.87 -19.28 0.49
C LEU A 244 -2.31 -18.80 0.54
N ARG A 245 -3.20 -19.62 1.09
CA ARG A 245 -4.58 -19.19 1.33
C ARG A 245 -4.59 -18.14 2.43
N LEU A 246 -5.17 -16.98 2.14
CA LEU A 246 -5.40 -15.92 3.13
C LEU A 246 -6.75 -16.09 3.84
N THR A 247 -7.46 -17.19 3.55
CA THR A 247 -8.77 -17.54 4.10
C THR A 247 -8.66 -18.45 5.33
N THR A 248 -9.80 -18.71 5.97
CA THR A 248 -9.89 -19.52 7.20
C THR A 248 -9.14 -20.84 7.10
N PHE A 249 -8.38 -21.16 8.16
CA PHE A 249 -7.54 -22.36 8.28
C PHE A 249 -8.18 -23.48 9.07
#